data_AF-A0A0A0UWJ0-F1
#
_entry.id   AF-A0A0A0UWJ0-F1
#
_cell.length_a   1.000
_cell.length_b   1.000
_cell.length_c   1.000
_cell.angle_alpha   90.00
_cell.angle_beta   90.00
_cell.angle_gamma   90.00
#
_symmetry.space_group_name_H-M   'P 1'
#
loop_
_entity.id
_entity.type
_entity.pdbx_description
1 polymer ?
#
loop_
_entity_poly.entity_id
_entity_poly.type
_entity_poly.pdbx_seq_one_letter_code
_entity_poly.pdbx_strand_id
1 'polypeptide(L)'
;MSVTINNQTSPATEFAWDGCHKIYLLDNGDTDKNGENGYMLSKNGEPGYKVLPVSRLQRVWDQSCPLRFISNWTLDKDYVPQCHEKPVTIETK
;
A
#
# COMPACT_ATOMS: atom_id res chain seq x y z
N MET A 1 0.47 -1.72 15.61
CA MET A 1 0.36 -0.62 14.64
C MET A 1 -0.74 -0.98 13.67
N SER A 2 -1.53 0.00 13.25
CA SER A 2 -2.62 -0.12 12.28
C SER A 2 -2.74 1.16 11.48
N VAL A 3 -3.37 1.11 10.31
CA VAL A 3 -3.64 2.29 9.49
C VAL A 3 -5.13 2.43 9.21
N THR A 4 -5.65 3.64 9.35
CA THR A 4 -7.02 4.00 9.01
C THR A 4 -7.00 4.89 7.77
N ILE A 5 -7.71 4.46 6.72
CA ILE A 5 -7.81 5.15 5.43
C ILE A 5 -9.28 5.33 5.10
N ASN A 6 -9.74 6.57 4.92
CA ASN A 6 -11.15 6.86 4.63
C ASN A 6 -12.15 6.17 5.58
N ASN A 7 -11.86 6.19 6.89
CA ASN A 7 -12.61 5.50 7.97
C ASN A 7 -12.56 3.95 7.93
N GLN A 8 -11.78 3.36 7.04
CA GLN A 8 -11.54 1.92 7.00
C GLN A 8 -10.22 1.59 7.69
N THR A 9 -10.21 0.65 8.63
CA THR A 9 -9.01 0.30 9.39
C THR A 9 -8.41 -1.02 8.89
N SER A 10 -7.11 -1.00 8.64
CA SER A 10 -6.29 -2.14 8.25
C SER A 10 -5.28 -2.45 9.37
N PRO A 11 -5.06 -3.74 9.69
CA PRO A 11 -3.99 -4.16 10.59
C PRO A 11 -2.59 -4.04 9.96
N ALA A 12 -2.47 -3.55 8.72
CA ALA A 12 -1.19 -3.41 8.04
C ALA A 12 -0.22 -2.51 8.80
N THR A 13 1.03 -2.97 8.84
CA THR A 13 2.16 -2.21 9.40
C THR A 13 3.12 -1.73 8.31
N GLU A 14 3.04 -2.35 7.13
CA GLU A 14 3.84 -2.06 5.94
C GLU A 14 2.93 -2.03 4.71
N PHE A 15 3.44 -1.44 3.63
CA PHE A 15 2.79 -1.42 2.32
C PHE A 15 3.83 -1.62 1.21
N ALA A 16 3.41 -2.25 0.12
CA ALA A 16 4.15 -2.40 -1.12
C ALA A 16 3.82 -1.25 -2.09
N TRP A 17 4.85 -0.62 -2.66
CA TRP A 17 4.71 0.49 -3.60
C TRP A 17 5.51 0.27 -4.87
N ASP A 18 4.89 0.43 -6.02
CA ASP A 18 5.53 0.24 -7.34
C ASP A 18 6.44 1.40 -7.78
N GLY A 19 6.53 2.46 -6.97
CA GLY A 19 7.27 3.66 -7.34
C GLY A 19 6.44 4.71 -8.10
N CYS A 20 5.16 4.46 -8.37
CA CYS A 20 4.33 5.39 -9.15
C CYS A 20 2.89 5.57 -8.64
N HIS A 21 2.07 4.51 -8.59
CA HIS A 21 0.63 4.62 -8.30
C HIS A 21 0.00 3.38 -7.66
N LYS A 22 0.67 2.24 -7.66
CA LYS A 22 0.15 1.03 -7.01
C LYS A 22 0.64 0.99 -5.59
N ILE A 23 -0.28 1.06 -4.64
CA ILE A 23 0.00 1.00 -3.21
C ILE A 23 -0.84 -0.13 -2.62
N TYR A 24 -0.16 -1.12 -2.06
CA TYR A 24 -0.78 -2.30 -1.48
C TYR A 24 -0.48 -2.40 0.01
N LEU A 25 -1.50 -2.34 0.87
CA LEU A 25 -1.34 -2.61 2.29
C LEU A 25 -1.02 -4.10 2.52
N LEU A 26 -0.05 -4.36 3.38
CA LEU A 26 0.35 -5.71 3.78
C LEU A 26 -0.25 -6.04 5.14
N ASP A 27 -1.33 -6.81 5.12
CA ASP A 27 -2.05 -7.23 6.32
C ASP A 27 -1.33 -8.43 6.99
N ASN A 28 -1.74 -8.77 8.22
CA ASN A 28 -1.20 -9.90 8.98
C ASN A 28 -1.50 -11.24 8.27
N GLY A 29 -0.62 -11.62 7.34
CA GLY A 29 -0.76 -12.80 6.48
C GLY A 29 -0.02 -12.66 5.15
N ASP A 30 0.29 -11.43 4.74
CA ASP A 30 1.08 -11.15 3.53
C ASP A 30 2.57 -11.37 3.82
N THR A 31 2.97 -12.63 4.04
CA THR A 31 4.35 -13.03 4.38
C THR A 31 5.23 -13.34 3.16
N ASP A 32 4.72 -13.19 1.94
CA ASP A 32 5.53 -13.32 0.70
C ASP A 32 6.43 -12.08 0.51
N LYS A 33 7.32 -11.83 1.48
CA LYS A 33 8.52 -10.99 1.34
C LYS A 33 9.58 -11.76 0.54
N ASN A 34 9.19 -12.38 -0.57
CA ASN A 34 10.08 -13.21 -1.39
C ASN A 34 11.14 -12.39 -2.15
N GLY A 35 11.11 -11.06 -2.05
CA GLY A 35 12.17 -10.20 -2.55
C GLY A 35 13.24 -9.95 -1.48
N GLU A 36 14.50 -10.19 -1.83
CA GLU A 36 15.63 -9.76 -1.02
C GLU A 36 15.58 -8.24 -0.76
N ASN A 37 16.09 -7.78 0.39
CA ASN A 37 16.29 -6.36 0.70
C ASN A 37 15.03 -5.46 0.79
N GLY A 38 13.88 -6.00 1.22
CA GLY A 38 12.68 -5.18 1.51
C GLY A 38 11.83 -4.88 0.28
N TYR A 39 11.78 -5.82 -0.66
CA TYR A 39 10.93 -5.75 -1.85
C TYR A 39 9.92 -6.90 -1.86
N MET A 40 8.73 -6.65 -2.41
CA MET A 40 7.79 -7.70 -2.78
C MET A 40 7.91 -8.02 -4.26
N LEU A 41 7.93 -9.31 -4.57
CA LEU A 41 7.86 -9.79 -5.93
C LEU A 41 6.43 -9.67 -6.44
N SER A 42 6.28 -9.19 -7.68
CA SER A 42 5.01 -9.32 -8.41
C SER A 42 4.67 -10.80 -8.62
N LYS A 43 3.41 -11.12 -9.01
CA LYS A 43 3.00 -12.48 -9.39
C LYS A 43 3.88 -13.12 -10.47
N ASN A 44 4.61 -12.32 -11.24
CA ASN A 44 5.54 -12.77 -12.28
C ASN A 44 6.99 -12.92 -11.80
N GLY A 45 7.27 -12.79 -10.50
CA GLY A 45 8.62 -12.92 -9.93
C GLY A 45 9.51 -11.68 -10.10
N GLU A 46 8.98 -10.58 -10.63
CA GLU A 46 9.74 -9.34 -10.82
C GLU A 46 9.82 -8.53 -9.51
N PRO A 47 11.01 -8.08 -9.07
CA PRO A 47 11.16 -7.16 -7.95
C PRO A 47 10.62 -5.78 -8.36
N GLY A 48 9.33 -5.57 -8.11
CA GLY A 48 8.61 -4.39 -8.57
C GLY A 48 8.12 -3.48 -7.46
N TYR A 49 8.01 -3.98 -6.22
CA TYR A 49 7.36 -3.25 -5.15
C TYR A 49 8.29 -3.03 -3.98
N LYS A 50 8.56 -1.77 -3.66
CA LYS A 50 9.29 -1.40 -2.45
C LYS A 50 8.39 -1.52 -1.23
N VAL A 51 8.81 -2.27 -0.22
CA VAL A 51 8.09 -2.35 1.06
C VAL A 51 8.48 -1.18 1.95
N LEU A 52 7.50 -0.44 2.42
CA LEU A 52 7.67 0.75 3.26
C LEU A 52 6.73 0.66 4.47
N PRO A 53 7.12 1.21 5.64
CA PRO A 53 6.24 1.25 6.80
C PRO A 53 5.06 2.20 6.57
N VAL A 54 3.88 1.90 7.12
CA VAL A 54 2.66 2.74 6.97
C VAL A 54 2.85 4.20 7.41
N SER A 55 3.82 4.49 8.26
CA SER A 55 4.21 5.87 8.63
C SER A 55 4.67 6.72 7.43
N ARG A 56 5.10 6.09 6.33
CA ARG A 56 5.46 6.76 5.06
C ARG A 56 4.29 6.87 4.08
N LEU A 57 3.13 6.29 4.39
CA LEU A 57 2.04 6.12 3.43
C LEU A 57 1.50 7.46 2.94
N GLN A 58 1.26 8.42 3.83
CA GLN A 58 0.81 9.77 3.46
C GLN A 58 1.78 10.42 2.45
N ARG A 59 3.09 10.36 2.73
CA ARG A 59 4.10 10.92 1.84
C ARG A 59 4.12 10.21 0.49
N VAL A 60 4.01 8.88 0.46
CA VAL A 60 3.97 8.13 -0.81
C VAL A 60 2.71 8.45 -1.59
N TRP A 61 1.57 8.57 -0.92
CA TRP A 61 0.31 8.99 -1.53
C TRP A 61 0.47 10.35 -2.23
N ASP A 62 1.02 11.34 -1.54
CA ASP A 62 1.22 12.69 -2.08
C ASP A 62 2.21 12.74 -3.25
N GLN A 63 3.20 11.84 -3.27
CA GLN A 63 4.20 11.72 -4.35
C GLN A 63 3.74 10.86 -5.52
N SER A 64 2.72 10.03 -5.33
CA SER A 64 2.22 9.11 -6.35
C SER A 64 1.37 9.86 -7.38
N CYS A 65 1.37 9.37 -8.62
CA CYS A 65 0.62 10.02 -9.70
C CYS A 65 -0.90 9.94 -9.47
N PRO A 66 -1.74 10.74 -10.17
CA PRO A 66 -3.18 10.77 -9.95
C PRO A 66 -3.91 9.41 -10.17
N LEU A 67 -3.28 8.47 -10.87
CA LEU A 67 -3.79 7.10 -11.05
C LEU A 67 -3.58 6.22 -9.81
N ARG A 68 -3.15 6.81 -8.69
CA ARG A 68 -2.92 6.13 -7.42
C ARG A 68 -4.18 5.55 -6.82
N PHE A 69 -4.01 4.42 -6.16
CA PHE A 69 -5.04 3.74 -5.40
C PHE A 69 -4.42 3.07 -4.18
N ILE A 70 -5.25 2.65 -3.23
CA ILE A 70 -4.81 1.86 -2.07
C ILE A 70 -5.74 0.67 -1.94
N SER A 71 -5.17 -0.52 -2.05
CA SER A 71 -5.85 -1.81 -1.85
C SER A 71 -5.02 -2.69 -0.92
N ASN A 72 -5.55 -3.81 -0.45
CA ASN A 72 -4.70 -4.83 0.16
C ASN A 72 -3.98 -5.68 -0.91
N TRP A 73 -2.93 -6.38 -0.52
CA TRP A 73 -2.13 -7.22 -1.42
C TRP A 73 -2.95 -8.31 -2.13
N THR A 74 -3.92 -8.90 -1.42
CA THR A 74 -4.82 -9.93 -1.93
C THR A 74 -5.91 -9.41 -2.87
N LEU A 75 -6.05 -8.08 -3.00
CA LEU A 75 -7.03 -7.40 -3.87
C LEU A 75 -8.51 -7.69 -3.53
N ASP A 76 -8.82 -8.12 -2.31
CA ASP A 76 -10.21 -8.29 -1.84
C ASP A 76 -10.75 -7.04 -1.13
N LYS A 77 -9.89 -6.07 -0.79
CA LYS A 77 -10.26 -4.81 -0.15
C LYS A 77 -9.63 -3.61 -0.83
N ASP A 78 -10.49 -2.65 -1.16
CA ASP A 78 -10.12 -1.34 -1.70
C ASP A 78 -10.40 -0.24 -0.68
N TYR A 79 -9.34 0.45 -0.25
CA TYR A 79 -9.41 1.57 0.70
C TYR A 79 -9.58 2.90 -0.04
N VAL A 80 -8.91 3.03 -1.19
CA VAL A 80 -9.05 4.16 -2.09
C VAL A 80 -9.10 3.64 -3.53
N PRO A 81 -10.18 3.91 -4.29
CA PRO A 81 -10.27 3.47 -5.68
C PRO A 81 -9.29 4.25 -6.56
N GLN A 82 -8.97 3.70 -7.74
CA GLN A 82 -8.17 4.40 -8.74
C GLN A 82 -8.86 5.68 -9.22
N CYS A 83 -8.05 6.73 -9.50
CA CYS A 83 -8.51 8.05 -9.92
C CYS A 83 -9.38 8.76 -8.88
N HIS A 84 -9.20 8.48 -7.58
CA HIS A 84 -9.95 9.16 -6.55
C HIS A 84 -9.51 10.63 -6.40
N GLU A 85 -10.40 11.55 -6.74
CA GLU A 85 -10.13 13.00 -6.75
C GLU A 85 -10.35 13.67 -5.39
N LYS A 86 -11.07 12.99 -4.46
CA LYS A 86 -11.37 13.56 -3.14
C LYS A 86 -10.16 13.45 -2.20
N PRO A 87 -10.07 14.35 -1.20
CA PRO A 87 -9.04 14.23 -0.17
C PRO A 87 -9.17 12.89 0.55
N VAL A 88 -8.04 12.19 0.67
CA VAL A 88 -7.92 10.93 1.40
C VAL A 88 -7.37 11.23 2.79
N THR A 89 -8.01 10.67 3.81
CA THR A 89 -7.52 10.76 5.19
C THR A 89 -6.74 9.50 5.51
N ILE A 90 -5.48 9.65 5.93
CA ILE A 90 -4.61 8.54 6.34
C ILE A 90 -4.14 8.79 7.77
N GLU A 91 -4.52 7.91 8.68
CA GLU A 91 -4.13 7.96 10.10
C GLU A 91 -3.40 6.68 10.49
N THR A 92 -2.22 6.80 11.07
CA THR A 92 -1.45 5.65 11.58
C THR A 92 -1.51 5.62 13.10
N LYS A 93 -1.85 4.47 13.69
CA LYS A 93 -1.92 4.24 15.14
C LYS A 93 -0.99 3.10 15.59
#